data_AF-A0A093FTD5-F1
#
_entry.id   AF-A0A093FTD5-F1
#
_cell.length_a   1.000
_cell.length_b   1.000
_cell.length_c   1.000
_cell.angle_alpha   90.00
_cell.angle_beta   90.00
_cell.angle_gamma   90.00
#
_symmetry.space_group_name_H-M   'P 1'
#
loop_
_entity.id
_entity.type
_entity.pdbx_description
1 polymer ?
#
loop_
_entity_poly.entity_id
_entity_poly.type
_entity_poly.pdbx_seq_one_letter_code
_entity_poly.pdbx_strand_id
1 'polypeptide(L)' 'IPVGAASLGTPEKEELNIEERIPIYLRNLGIDQSPGTILTPFVPRGPIREVEFSPSELRTLKDSTDT' A
#
# COMPACT_ATOMS: atom_id res chain seq x y z
N ILE A 1 27.46 4.04 -11.85
CA ILE A 1 26.70 2.87 -11.36
C ILE A 1 25.42 3.40 -10.74
N PRO A 2 24.22 3.00 -11.18
CA PRO A 2 23.00 3.52 -10.56
C PRO A 2 22.90 2.97 -9.13
N VAL A 3 22.79 3.89 -8.16
CA VAL A 3 22.41 3.61 -6.77
C VAL A 3 20.96 3.15 -6.80
N GLY A 4 20.72 1.84 -6.80
CA GLY A 4 19.37 1.29 -6.90
C GLY A 4 19.31 -0.21 -7.12
N ALA A 5 20.37 -0.80 -7.68
CA ALA A 5 20.55 -2.24 -7.69
C ALA A 5 21.27 -2.67 -6.40
N ALA A 6 20.63 -2.48 -5.24
CA ALA A 6 20.97 -3.33 -4.11
C ALA A 6 20.75 -4.76 -4.61
N SER A 7 21.79 -5.60 -4.55
CA SER A 7 21.66 -7.03 -4.83
C SER A 7 20.52 -7.54 -3.95
N LEU A 8 19.33 -7.72 -4.52
CA LEU A 8 18.21 -8.32 -3.83
C LEU A 8 18.60 -9.78 -3.62
N GLY A 9 19.31 -10.04 -2.53
CA GLY A 9 19.49 -11.39 -2.03
C GLY A 9 18.12 -12.03 -1.92
N THR A 10 18.03 -13.33 -2.15
CA THR A 10 16.81 -14.07 -1.83
C THR A 10 16.47 -13.79 -0.37
N PRO A 11 15.28 -13.22 -0.09
CA PRO A 11 14.87 -12.97 1.28
C PRO A 11 14.90 -14.27 2.08
N GLU A 12 15.38 -14.19 3.31
CA GLU A 12 15.40 -15.33 4.23
C GLU A 12 13.97 -15.84 4.47
N LYS A 13 13.83 -17.09 4.93
CA LYS A 13 12.49 -17.69 5.11
C LYS A 13 11.63 -16.89 6.10
N GLU A 14 12.25 -16.31 7.10
CA GLU A 14 11.67 -15.42 8.09
C GLU A 14 11.20 -14.10 7.46
N GLU A 15 11.90 -13.63 6.42
CA GLU A 15 11.46 -12.48 5.62
C GLU A 15 10.22 -12.79 4.78
N LEU A 16 9.97 -14.06 4.46
CA LEU A 16 8.78 -14.48 3.69
C LEU A 16 7.53 -14.71 4.56
N ASN A 17 7.67 -14.74 5.89
CA ASN A 17 6.54 -14.90 6.81
C ASN A 17 5.81 -13.56 6.98
N ILE A 18 4.79 -13.34 6.16
CA ILE A 18 4.06 -12.06 6.14
C ILE A 18 3.22 -11.85 7.39
N GLU A 19 2.77 -12.92 8.03
CA GLU A 19 1.90 -12.91 9.22
C GLU A 19 2.64 -12.32 10.42
N GLU A 20 3.92 -12.62 10.55
CA GLU A 20 4.78 -12.08 11.60
C GLU A 20 5.34 -10.70 11.25
N ARG A 21 5.62 -10.44 9.96
CA ARG A 21 6.27 -9.20 9.51
C ARG A 21 5.33 -8.03 9.34
N ILE A 22 4.16 -8.24 8.75
CA ILE A 22 3.21 -7.15 8.44
C ILE A 22 2.91 -6.32 9.70
N PRO A 23 2.58 -6.93 10.87
CA PRO A 23 2.32 -6.15 12.08
C PRO A 23 3.51 -5.27 12.52
N ILE A 24 4.73 -5.81 12.46
CA ILE A 24 5.96 -5.10 12.85
C ILE A 24 6.26 -3.96 11.86
N TYR A 25 6.11 -4.23 10.57
CA TYR A 25 6.40 -3.27 9.51
C TYR A 25 5.46 -2.06 9.58
N LEU A 26 4.16 -2.30 9.78
CA LEU A 26 3.17 -1.22 9.97
C LEU A 26 3.54 -0.33 11.16
N ARG A 27 3.91 -0.93 12.30
CA ARG A 27 4.38 -0.18 13.48
C ARG A 27 5.61 0.67 13.17
N ASN A 28 6.59 0.14 12.43
CA ASN A 28 7.81 0.87 12.07
C ASN A 28 7.53 2.07 11.15
N LEU A 29 6.44 2.02 10.38
CA LEU A 29 5.97 3.14 9.56
C LEU A 29 5.10 4.14 10.35
N GLY A 30 4.83 3.90 11.63
CA GLY A 30 3.90 4.70 12.42
C GLY A 30 2.44 4.50 12.01
N ILE A 31 2.12 3.33 11.43
CA ILE A 31 0.75 2.95 11.07
C ILE A 31 0.17 2.13 12.22
N ASP A 32 -0.76 2.73 12.94
CA ASP A 32 -1.43 2.11 14.10
C ASP A 32 -2.64 1.25 13.71
N GLN A 33 -2.97 1.20 12.41
CA GLN A 33 -4.09 0.41 11.90
C GLN A 33 -3.69 -1.06 11.75
N SER A 34 -4.61 -1.96 12.12
CA SER A 34 -4.43 -3.38 11.85
C SER A 34 -4.52 -3.69 10.35
N PRO A 35 -3.90 -4.78 9.85
CA PRO A 35 -4.04 -5.20 8.45
C PRO A 35 -5.50 -5.37 8.03
N GLY A 36 -6.34 -5.93 8.91
CA GLY A 36 -7.77 -6.09 8.65
C GLY A 36 -8.49 -4.74 8.49
N THR A 37 -8.12 -3.75 9.31
CA THR A 37 -8.65 -2.39 9.20
C THR A 37 -8.27 -1.75 7.87
N ILE A 38 -7.01 -1.89 7.44
CA ILE A 38 -6.50 -1.38 6.17
C ILE A 38 -7.22 -2.04 4.98
N LEU A 39 -7.53 -3.33 5.08
CA LEU A 39 -8.18 -4.09 4.01
C LEU A 39 -9.71 -3.90 3.97
N THR A 40 -10.33 -3.35 5.03
CA THR A 40 -11.79 -3.18 5.12
C THR A 40 -12.44 -2.45 3.94
N PRO A 41 -11.86 -1.36 3.40
CA PRO A 41 -12.39 -0.67 2.21
C PRO A 41 -12.39 -1.54 0.94
N PHE A 42 -11.51 -2.55 0.88
CA PHE A 42 -11.35 -3.46 -0.26
C PHE A 42 -12.06 -4.80 -0.05
N VAL A 43 -12.66 -5.03 1.12
CA VAL A 43 -13.55 -6.18 1.31
C VAL A 43 -14.75 -5.97 0.38
N PRO A 44 -15.02 -6.90 -0.55
CA PRO A 44 -16.13 -6.75 -1.48
C PRO A 44 -17.45 -6.69 -0.70
N ARG A 45 -18.05 -5.50 -0.58
CA ARG A 45 -19.39 -5.31 0.01
C ARG A 45 -20.51 -5.50 -1.02
N GLY A 46 -20.18 -6.02 -2.19
CA GLY A 46 -21.04 -6.20 -3.37
C GLY A 46 -20.18 -6.43 -4.62
N PRO A 47 -20.77 -6.48 -5.82
CA PRO A 47 -20.00 -6.52 -7.07
C PRO A 47 -18.97 -5.39 -7.09
N ILE A 48 -17.69 -5.73 -7.24
CA ILE A 48 -16.60 -4.75 -7.29
C ILE A 48 -16.84 -3.91 -8.55
N ARG A 49 -17.37 -2.71 -8.35
CA ARG A 49 -17.38 -1.68 -9.39
C ARG A 49 -16.00 -1.04 -9.35
N GLU A 50 -15.08 -1.60 -10.13
CA GLU A 50 -13.85 -0.87 -10.43
C GLU A 50 -14.28 0.47 -11.04
N VAL A 51 -13.95 1.58 -10.38
CA VAL A 51 -14.15 2.89 -10.98
C VAL A 51 -13.13 2.98 -12.10
N GLU A 52 -13.59 2.79 -13.34
CA GLU A 52 -12.76 3.04 -14.51
C GLU A 52 -12.44 4.53 -14.55
N PHE A 53 -11.22 4.87 -14.10
CA PHE A 53 -10.72 6.22 -14.28
C PHE A 53 -10.18 6.35 -15.70
N SER A 54 -10.67 7.34 -16.43
CA SER A 54 -9.99 7.77 -17.64
C SER A 54 -8.65 8.41 -17.27
N PRO A 55 -7.55 8.20 -18.04
CA PRO A 55 -6.27 8.87 -17.81
C PRO A 55 -6.34 10.41 -17.73
N SER A 56 -7.44 11.00 -18.21
CA SER A 56 -7.76 12.43 -18.11
C SER A 56 -8.30 12.85 -16.74
N GLU A 57 -8.97 11.96 -16.00
CA GLU A 57 -9.56 12.24 -14.68
C GLU A 57 -8.51 12.24 -13.57
N LEU A 58 -7.43 11.46 -13.74
CA LEU A 58 -6.29 11.42 -12.82
C LEU A 58 -5.43 12.70 -12.82
N ARG A 59 -5.70 13.66 -13.71
CA ARG A 59 -4.90 14.89 -13.88
C ARG A 59 -5.37 16.11 -13.07
N THR A 60 -6.27 15.94 -12.11
CA THR A 60 -6.75 17.07 -11.27
C THR A 60 -6.28 16.98 -9.82
N LEU A 61 -4.97 17.11 -9.62
CA LEU A 61 -4.38 17.59 -8.35
C LEU A 61 -3.99 19.08 -8.52
N LYS A 62 -5.02 19.93 -8.60
CA LYS A 62 -5.00 21.40 -8.50
C LYS A 62 -6.47 21.73 -8.27
N ASP A 63 -6.95 21.99 -7.07
CA ASP A 63 -6.52 23.06 -6.19
C ASP A 63 -6.81 22.66 -4.74
N SER A 64 -5.75 22.50 -3.93
CA SER A 64 -5.91 22.50 -2.48
C SER A 64 -6.13 23.96 -2.08
N THR A 65 -7.39 24.36 -1.91
CA THR A 65 -7.71 25.64 -1.27
C THR A 65 -7.26 25.55 0.18
N ASP A 66 -6.16 26.24 0.48
CA ASP A 66 -5.76 26.63 1.82
C ASP A 66 -6.89 27.49 2.42
N THR A 67 -7.40 27.11 3.59
CA THR A 67 -8.29 27.93 4.43
C THR A 67 -7.74 27.88 5.84
#